data_AF-A0A7S3RRK4-F1
#
_entry.id   AF-A0A7S3RRK4-F1
#
_cell.length_a   1.000
_cell.length_b   1.000
_cell.length_c   1.000
_cell.angle_alpha   90.00
_cell.angle_beta   90.00
_cell.angle_gamma   90.00
#
_symmetry.space_group_name_H-M   'P 1'
#
loop_
_entity.id
_entity.type
_entity.pdbx_description
1 polymer ?
#
loop_
_entity_poly.entity_id
_entity_poly.type
_entity_poly.pdbx_seq_one_letter_code
_entity_poly.pdbx_strand_id
1 'polypeptide(L)'
;NAEVGKWSGGVWNMAFIGTEGAPAAHCGKKGGLPLVNVPSTPVIAEKPFISIGADGRYTLHVPAAKRDRVGADFEPGLAISFDQVYVAKDTDTAEAINAQLAKGLHVVLSAGVYSLDAPLKLDRDNQVLLGLGLATLVAEAGTPAVHVGNVDGVRVAGVLLQAGAQDSPSLLEWGDGSHPGNPQ
;
A
#
# COMPACT_ATOMS: atom_id res chain seq x y z
N ASN A 1 -12.81 1.30 -1.90
CA ASN A 1 -14.06 2.07 -2.17
C ASN A 1 -15.10 1.83 -1.08
N ALA A 2 -16.21 2.57 -1.05
CA ALA A 2 -17.18 2.54 0.06
C ALA A 2 -18.64 2.73 -0.40
N GLU A 3 -19.57 2.43 0.50
CA GLU A 3 -21.00 2.73 0.41
C GLU A 3 -21.43 3.57 1.62
N VAL A 4 -22.22 4.62 1.38
CA VAL A 4 -22.75 5.49 2.44
C VAL A 4 -24.27 5.61 2.32
N GLY A 5 -25.00 5.35 3.41
CA GLY A 5 -26.46 5.50 3.40
C GLY A 5 -26.92 6.96 3.37
N LYS A 6 -26.19 7.85 4.06
CA LYS A 6 -26.40 9.30 4.04
C LYS A 6 -25.13 10.03 4.43
N TRP A 7 -24.83 11.12 3.73
CA TRP A 7 -23.79 12.06 4.10
C TRP A 7 -24.38 13.40 4.54
N SER A 8 -23.91 13.95 5.65
CA SER A 8 -24.33 15.27 6.14
C SER A 8 -23.13 16.14 6.47
N GLY A 9 -23.16 17.39 6.01
CA GLY A 9 -22.11 18.37 6.28
C GLY A 9 -20.93 18.28 5.32
N GLY A 10 -20.04 19.26 5.46
CA GLY A 10 -18.88 19.43 4.61
C GLY A 10 -18.24 20.77 4.94
N VAL A 11 -17.02 20.75 5.45
CA VAL A 11 -16.37 21.95 5.98
C VAL A 11 -15.50 22.58 4.90
N TRP A 12 -14.46 21.88 4.45
CA TRP A 12 -13.50 22.43 3.48
C TRP A 12 -13.43 21.65 2.17
N ASN A 13 -13.35 20.33 2.20
CA ASN A 13 -13.23 19.52 0.99
C ASN A 13 -13.64 18.07 1.26
N MET A 14 -14.89 17.71 0.93
CA MET A 14 -15.30 16.30 0.96
C MET A 14 -15.15 15.73 -0.45
N ALA A 15 -14.28 14.75 -0.61
CA ALA A 15 -14.06 14.07 -1.87
C ALA A 15 -14.61 12.64 -1.79
N PHE A 16 -15.50 12.31 -2.73
CA PHE A 16 -16.04 10.98 -2.95
C PHE A 16 -15.61 10.53 -4.33
N ILE A 17 -15.05 9.33 -4.41
CA ILE A 17 -14.63 8.72 -5.67
C ILE A 17 -15.13 7.29 -5.63
N GLY A 18 -15.98 6.90 -6.58
CA GLY A 18 -16.57 5.56 -6.61
C GLY A 18 -17.33 5.17 -5.34
N THR A 19 -17.94 6.15 -4.67
CA THR A 19 -18.67 5.93 -3.42
C THR A 19 -20.16 5.84 -3.71
N GLU A 20 -20.75 4.69 -3.41
CA GLU A 20 -22.19 4.48 -3.56
C GLU A 20 -22.97 5.29 -2.51
N GLY A 21 -24.05 5.95 -2.92
CA GLY A 21 -24.85 6.83 -2.06
C GLY A 21 -24.21 8.19 -1.73
N ALA A 22 -23.06 8.52 -2.35
CA ALA A 22 -22.44 9.82 -2.17
C ALA A 22 -23.33 10.98 -2.67
N PRO A 23 -23.30 12.14 -1.97
CA PRO A 23 -24.09 13.31 -2.35
C PRO A 23 -23.65 13.87 -3.70
N ALA A 24 -24.56 14.59 -4.38
CA ALA A 24 -24.22 15.28 -5.63
C ALA A 24 -23.05 16.27 -5.41
N ALA A 25 -22.16 16.34 -6.40
CA ALA A 25 -21.06 17.29 -6.37
C ALA A 25 -21.57 18.74 -6.31
N HIS A 26 -20.86 19.58 -5.58
CA HIS A 26 -21.08 21.02 -5.53
C HIS A 26 -19.73 21.74 -5.33
N CYS A 27 -19.35 22.54 -6.33
CA CYS A 27 -18.07 23.26 -6.39
C CYS A 27 -18.25 24.79 -6.31
N GLY A 28 -19.42 25.27 -5.88
CA GLY A 28 -19.77 26.68 -5.84
C GLY A 28 -19.34 27.40 -4.56
N LYS A 29 -19.09 28.71 -4.64
CA LYS A 29 -18.78 29.56 -3.46
C LYS A 29 -20.02 29.92 -2.62
N LYS A 30 -21.23 29.61 -3.09
CA LYS A 30 -22.50 29.94 -2.45
C LYS A 30 -23.50 28.80 -2.64
N GLY A 31 -24.33 28.53 -1.63
CA GLY A 31 -25.53 27.71 -1.79
C GLY A 31 -25.35 26.20 -1.67
N GLY A 32 -24.24 25.71 -1.14
CA GLY A 32 -24.02 24.27 -0.94
C GLY A 32 -22.78 23.94 -0.13
N LEU A 33 -22.56 22.64 0.10
CA LEU A 33 -21.38 22.10 0.77
C LEU A 33 -20.23 21.90 -0.23
N PRO A 34 -18.95 22.00 0.17
CA PRO A 34 -17.82 21.78 -0.72
C PRO A 34 -17.60 20.28 -0.94
N LEU A 35 -18.34 19.71 -1.91
CA LEU A 35 -18.39 18.28 -2.20
C LEU A 35 -17.89 18.03 -3.62
N VAL A 36 -16.85 17.21 -3.76
CA VAL A 36 -16.44 16.63 -5.04
C VAL A 36 -16.94 15.20 -5.08
N ASN A 37 -17.70 14.85 -6.11
CA ASN A 37 -18.15 13.48 -6.33
C ASN A 37 -17.76 13.03 -7.74
N VAL A 38 -16.88 12.04 -7.80
CA VAL A 38 -16.48 11.34 -9.02
C VAL A 38 -17.20 9.99 -9.05
N PRO A 39 -18.03 9.70 -10.07
CA PRO A 39 -18.93 8.54 -10.06
C PRO A 39 -18.24 7.18 -9.85
N SER A 40 -17.03 7.02 -10.38
CA SER A 40 -16.24 5.79 -10.28
C SER A 40 -14.77 6.09 -10.02
N THR A 41 -14.09 5.16 -9.37
CA THR A 41 -12.63 5.20 -9.18
C THR A 41 -11.97 4.58 -10.41
N PRO A 42 -11.20 5.35 -11.22
CA PRO A 42 -10.69 4.86 -12.51
C PRO A 42 -9.81 3.61 -12.39
N VAL A 43 -8.96 3.57 -11.37
CA VAL A 43 -8.15 2.40 -11.00
C VAL A 43 -8.05 2.37 -9.48
N ILE A 44 -8.30 1.22 -8.87
CA ILE A 44 -8.11 0.99 -7.43
C ILE A 44 -7.69 -0.45 -7.19
N ALA A 45 -6.80 -0.66 -6.23
CA ALA A 45 -6.53 -1.97 -5.63
C ALA A 45 -6.77 -1.85 -4.13
N GLU A 46 -7.57 -2.75 -3.56
CA GLU A 46 -7.75 -2.79 -2.12
C GLU A 46 -6.45 -3.27 -1.44
N LYS A 47 -6.20 -2.76 -0.22
CA LYS A 47 -4.95 -3.01 0.50
C LYS A 47 -4.78 -4.51 0.79
N PRO A 48 -3.59 -5.11 0.56
CA PRO A 48 -3.30 -6.46 1.03
C PRO A 48 -3.56 -6.64 2.52
N PHE A 49 -4.00 -7.82 2.92
CA PHE A 49 -4.33 -8.12 4.32
C PHE A 49 -4.05 -9.58 4.64
N ILE A 50 -4.00 -9.89 5.94
CA ILE A 50 -3.72 -11.24 6.44
C ILE A 50 -5.00 -11.78 7.07
N SER A 51 -5.33 -13.04 6.80
CA SER A 51 -6.35 -13.78 7.54
C SER A 51 -5.73 -15.00 8.20
N ILE A 52 -6.43 -15.53 9.20
CA ILE A 52 -6.13 -16.84 9.79
C ILE A 52 -7.30 -17.79 9.53
N GLY A 53 -7.01 -18.97 8.98
CA GLY A 53 -8.00 -20.02 8.76
C GLY A 53 -8.40 -20.71 10.06
N ALA A 54 -9.50 -21.47 10.02
CA ALA A 54 -9.91 -22.31 11.15
C ALA A 54 -8.87 -23.38 11.53
N ASP A 55 -7.96 -23.71 10.61
CA ASP A 55 -6.81 -24.59 10.81
C ASP A 55 -5.59 -23.88 11.42
N GLY A 56 -5.71 -22.59 11.76
CA GLY A 56 -4.64 -21.79 12.34
C GLY A 56 -3.59 -21.30 11.32
N ARG A 57 -3.75 -21.58 10.03
CA ARG A 57 -2.79 -21.14 9.01
C ARG A 57 -3.06 -19.69 8.59
N TYR A 58 -1.98 -18.92 8.49
CA TYR A 58 -2.02 -17.56 7.98
C TYR A 58 -2.05 -17.56 6.45
N THR A 59 -2.75 -16.59 5.87
CA THR A 59 -2.82 -16.36 4.42
C THR A 59 -2.70 -14.88 4.15
N LEU A 60 -1.82 -14.52 3.21
CA LEU A 60 -1.70 -13.15 2.71
C LEU A 60 -2.61 -13.02 1.49
N HIS A 61 -3.58 -12.12 1.58
CA HIS A 61 -4.53 -11.82 0.51
C HIS A 61 -4.09 -10.57 -0.23
N VAL A 62 -4.06 -10.65 -1.56
CA VAL A 62 -3.71 -9.55 -2.46
C VAL A 62 -4.89 -9.30 -3.39
N PRO A 63 -5.75 -8.32 -3.06
CA PRO A 63 -6.82 -7.90 -3.96
C PRO A 63 -6.28 -7.43 -5.31
N ALA A 64 -6.97 -7.85 -6.38
CA ALA A 64 -6.64 -7.46 -7.75
C ALA A 64 -6.95 -5.98 -7.98
N ALA A 65 -6.18 -5.32 -8.86
CA ALA A 65 -6.56 -4.00 -9.32
C ALA A 65 -7.84 -4.08 -10.15
N LYS A 66 -8.71 -3.09 -9.96
CA LYS A 66 -9.98 -2.98 -10.65
C LYS A 66 -10.12 -1.60 -11.25
N ARG A 67 -10.84 -1.52 -12.37
CA ARG A 67 -11.10 -0.28 -13.11
C ARG A 67 -12.55 0.15 -12.92
N ASP A 68 -12.76 1.46 -13.00
CA ASP A 68 -14.08 2.10 -12.98
C ASP A 68 -14.98 1.59 -11.84
N ARG A 69 -14.42 1.44 -10.64
CA ARG A 69 -15.12 0.81 -9.51
C ARG A 69 -16.02 1.77 -8.75
N VAL A 70 -17.11 1.22 -8.25
CA VAL A 70 -18.08 1.85 -7.35
C VAL A 70 -18.39 0.89 -6.21
N GLY A 71 -18.58 1.40 -5.00
CA GLY A 71 -19.00 0.61 -3.85
C GLY A 71 -17.87 -0.20 -3.21
N ALA A 72 -18.15 -0.81 -2.06
CA ALA A 72 -17.18 -1.64 -1.34
C ALA A 72 -16.79 -2.90 -2.14
N ASP A 73 -15.58 -3.39 -1.89
CA ASP A 73 -15.08 -4.61 -2.48
C ASP A 73 -14.54 -5.53 -1.39
N PHE A 74 -15.09 -6.73 -1.32
CA PHE A 74 -14.74 -7.74 -0.31
C PHE A 74 -14.06 -8.95 -0.92
N GLU A 75 -13.78 -8.93 -2.24
CA GLU A 75 -13.07 -10.01 -2.90
C GLU A 75 -11.62 -10.06 -2.38
N PRO A 76 -11.17 -11.18 -1.77
CA PRO A 76 -9.84 -11.27 -1.18
C PRO A 76 -8.71 -11.23 -2.22
N GLY A 77 -9.03 -11.57 -3.48
CA GLY A 77 -8.04 -11.67 -4.55
C GLY A 77 -7.15 -12.89 -4.40
N LEU A 78 -5.86 -12.73 -4.73
CA LEU A 78 -4.88 -13.82 -4.69
C LEU A 78 -4.57 -14.20 -3.24
N ALA A 79 -4.69 -15.48 -2.92
CA ALA A 79 -4.34 -16.05 -1.62
C ALA A 79 -2.92 -16.66 -1.66
N ILE A 80 -2.03 -16.14 -0.83
CA ILE A 80 -0.62 -16.54 -0.75
C ILE A 80 -0.38 -17.25 0.58
N SER A 81 0.17 -18.48 0.52
CA SER A 81 0.59 -19.21 1.73
C SER A 81 1.72 -18.46 2.43
N PHE A 82 1.71 -18.47 3.76
CA PHE A 82 2.80 -17.90 4.54
C PHE A 82 4.13 -18.63 4.37
N ASP A 83 4.15 -19.81 3.74
CA ASP A 83 5.40 -20.46 3.28
C ASP A 83 6.15 -19.62 2.23
N GLN A 84 5.45 -18.69 1.58
CA GLN A 84 6.00 -17.74 0.60
C GLN A 84 6.19 -16.33 1.19
N VAL A 85 6.04 -16.17 2.51
CA VAL A 85 6.12 -14.90 3.21
C VAL A 85 7.24 -14.94 4.24
N TYR A 86 8.13 -13.96 4.17
CA TYR A 86 9.08 -13.68 5.24
C TYR A 86 8.48 -12.69 6.23
N VAL A 87 8.39 -13.09 7.50
CA VAL A 87 7.95 -12.19 8.58
C VAL A 87 9.18 -11.56 9.20
N ALA A 88 9.46 -10.32 8.81
CA ALA A 88 10.63 -9.57 9.24
C ALA A 88 10.39 -8.91 10.60
N LYS A 89 11.41 -8.94 11.47
CA LYS A 89 11.43 -8.23 12.76
C LYS A 89 12.28 -6.96 12.67
N ASP A 90 12.05 -6.01 13.57
CA ASP A 90 12.82 -4.76 13.63
C ASP A 90 14.32 -4.97 13.96
N THR A 91 14.69 -6.17 14.41
CA THR A 91 16.08 -6.60 14.57
C THR A 91 16.74 -7.12 13.29
N ASP A 92 15.98 -7.34 12.22
CA ASP A 92 16.52 -7.83 10.95
C ASP A 92 17.22 -6.69 10.20
N THR A 93 18.36 -7.01 9.58
CA THR A 93 19.09 -6.05 8.75
C THR A 93 18.43 -5.88 7.38
N ALA A 94 18.67 -4.75 6.72
CA ALA A 94 18.22 -4.53 5.35
C ALA A 94 18.74 -5.63 4.40
N GLU A 95 19.98 -6.08 4.58
CA GLU A 95 20.57 -7.20 3.84
C GLU A 95 19.77 -8.50 4.03
N ALA A 96 19.42 -8.86 5.27
CA ALA A 96 18.66 -10.08 5.57
C ALA A 96 17.27 -10.05 4.93
N ILE A 97 16.57 -8.92 5.01
CA ILE A 97 15.25 -8.75 4.38
C ILE A 97 15.37 -8.80 2.85
N ASN A 98 16.36 -8.10 2.28
CA ASN A 98 16.63 -8.10 0.83
C ASN A 98 16.99 -9.49 0.30
N ALA A 99 17.69 -10.32 1.08
CA ALA A 99 17.99 -11.69 0.68
C ALA A 99 16.71 -12.54 0.51
N GLN A 100 15.64 -12.25 1.26
CA GLN A 100 14.36 -12.94 1.13
C GLN A 100 13.54 -12.39 -0.05
N LEU A 101 13.54 -11.06 -0.22
CA LEU A 101 12.94 -10.41 -1.40
C LEU A 101 13.60 -10.92 -2.69
N ALA A 102 14.93 -11.08 -2.71
CA ALA A 102 15.67 -11.59 -3.88
C ALA A 102 15.29 -13.04 -4.24
N LYS A 103 14.89 -13.86 -3.25
CA LYS A 103 14.36 -15.22 -3.45
C LYS A 103 12.93 -15.24 -3.98
N GLY A 104 12.26 -14.09 -4.06
CA GLY A 104 10.87 -13.96 -4.50
C GLY A 104 9.85 -14.13 -3.38
N LEU A 105 10.27 -14.10 -2.11
CA LEU A 105 9.32 -14.06 -1.01
C LEU A 105 8.67 -12.67 -0.91
N HIS A 106 7.44 -12.66 -0.41
CA HIS A 106 6.79 -11.46 0.08
C HIS A 106 7.32 -11.14 1.48
N VAL A 107 7.24 -9.89 1.91
CA VAL A 107 7.68 -9.48 3.25
C VAL A 107 6.51 -8.88 4.03
N VAL A 108 6.31 -9.40 5.24
CA VAL A 108 5.46 -8.79 6.26
C VAL A 108 6.35 -8.26 7.36
N LEU A 109 6.32 -6.95 7.59
CA LEU A 109 7.01 -6.29 8.68
C LEU A 109 6.12 -6.36 9.92
N SER A 110 6.59 -7.01 10.98
CA SER A 110 5.96 -6.92 12.29
C SER A 110 6.00 -5.48 12.82
N ALA A 111 5.24 -5.18 13.87
CA ALA A 111 5.28 -3.87 14.51
C ALA A 111 6.68 -3.59 15.06
N GLY A 112 7.25 -2.43 14.73
CA GLY A 112 8.60 -2.05 15.16
C GLY A 112 9.18 -0.89 14.35
N VAL A 113 10.39 -0.48 14.71
CA VAL A 113 11.16 0.57 14.04
C VAL A 113 12.41 -0.05 13.43
N TYR A 114 12.47 -0.07 12.09
CA TYR A 114 13.51 -0.71 11.30
C TYR A 114 14.53 0.36 10.89
N SER A 115 15.73 0.29 11.46
CA SER A 115 16.87 1.09 11.04
C SER A 115 17.50 0.45 9.80
N LEU A 116 17.39 1.12 8.65
CA LEU A 116 17.85 0.60 7.36
C LEU A 116 19.11 1.33 6.91
N ASP A 117 20.19 0.57 6.74
CA ASP A 117 21.45 1.01 6.14
C ASP A 117 21.48 0.85 4.60
N ALA A 118 20.45 0.23 4.04
CA ALA A 118 20.21 0.10 2.61
C ALA A 118 18.70 0.03 2.32
N PRO A 119 18.25 0.39 1.10
CA PRO A 119 16.84 0.28 0.71
C PRO A 119 16.37 -1.18 0.75
N LEU A 120 15.11 -1.39 1.13
CA LEU A 120 14.40 -2.63 0.81
C LEU A 120 14.06 -2.65 -0.68
N LYS A 121 14.56 -3.64 -1.40
CA LYS A 121 14.49 -3.73 -2.87
C LYS A 121 13.40 -4.69 -3.32
N LEU A 122 12.38 -4.15 -3.99
CA LEU A 122 11.32 -4.92 -4.62
C LEU A 122 11.55 -4.95 -6.13
N ASP A 123 12.30 -5.97 -6.58
CA ASP A 123 12.75 -6.12 -7.97
C ASP A 123 12.11 -7.33 -8.68
N ARG A 124 11.00 -7.86 -8.16
CA ARG A 124 10.22 -8.93 -8.81
C ARG A 124 8.74 -8.56 -8.88
N ASP A 125 8.11 -9.01 -9.96
CA ASP A 125 6.68 -8.79 -10.16
C ASP A 125 5.86 -9.34 -9.00
N ASN A 126 4.78 -8.63 -8.67
CA ASN A 126 3.78 -9.00 -7.66
C ASN A 126 4.30 -9.11 -6.22
N GLN A 127 5.51 -8.63 -5.93
CA GLN A 127 6.02 -8.61 -4.55
C GLN A 127 5.18 -7.73 -3.64
N VAL A 128 5.04 -8.16 -2.39
CA VAL A 128 4.27 -7.45 -1.37
C VAL A 128 5.20 -7.11 -0.22
N LEU A 129 5.23 -5.84 0.15
CA LEU A 129 5.79 -5.33 1.40
C LEU A 129 4.63 -4.79 2.25
N LEU A 130 4.25 -5.52 3.29
CA LEU A 130 3.14 -5.17 4.17
C LEU A 130 3.64 -4.89 5.59
N GLY A 131 3.43 -3.67 6.07
CA GLY A 131 3.68 -3.28 7.45
C GLY A 131 2.47 -3.50 8.37
N LEU A 132 2.73 -4.00 9.57
CA LEU A 132 1.74 -4.17 10.63
C LEU A 132 2.07 -3.23 11.81
N GLY A 133 1.04 -2.74 12.50
CA GLY A 133 1.22 -1.97 13.73
C GLY A 133 2.10 -0.72 13.60
N LEU A 134 1.98 0.02 12.49
CA LEU A 134 2.82 1.19 12.17
C LEU A 134 4.32 0.86 12.08
N ALA A 135 4.65 -0.24 11.41
CA ALA A 135 6.04 -0.55 11.03
C ALA A 135 6.69 0.67 10.37
N THR A 136 7.76 1.17 11.00
CA THR A 136 8.43 2.41 10.62
C THR A 136 9.80 2.08 10.03
N LEU A 137 10.07 2.53 8.81
CA LEU A 137 11.34 2.34 8.12
C LEU A 137 12.15 3.64 8.19
N VAL A 138 13.26 3.61 8.93
CA VAL A 138 14.17 4.75 9.09
C VAL A 138 15.32 4.61 8.10
N ALA A 139 15.46 5.59 7.22
CA ALA A 139 16.50 5.62 6.19
C ALA A 139 17.80 6.23 6.74
N GLU A 140 18.78 5.43 7.16
CA GLU A 140 19.93 5.93 7.94
C GLU A 140 21.16 6.30 7.10
N ALA A 141 21.29 5.74 5.91
CA ALA A 141 22.52 5.79 5.12
C ALA A 141 22.45 6.70 3.88
N GLY A 142 21.59 7.73 3.90
CA GLY A 142 21.43 8.65 2.76
C GLY A 142 20.84 8.00 1.50
N THR A 143 20.20 6.84 1.66
CA THR A 143 19.52 6.07 0.61
C THR A 143 18.04 5.98 0.93
N PRO A 144 17.14 5.77 -0.06
CA PRO A 144 15.72 5.58 0.24
C PRO A 144 15.49 4.38 1.17
N ALA A 145 14.38 4.38 1.92
CA ALA A 145 13.99 3.23 2.73
C ALA A 145 13.47 2.07 1.86
N VAL A 146 12.81 2.40 0.74
CA VAL A 146 12.23 1.43 -0.19
C VAL A 146 12.57 1.82 -1.61
N HIS A 147 13.05 0.86 -2.40
CA HIS A 147 13.25 1.00 -3.83
C HIS A 147 12.45 -0.09 -4.55
N VAL A 148 11.48 0.31 -5.36
CA VAL A 148 10.76 -0.59 -6.27
C VAL A 148 11.40 -0.49 -7.63
N GLY A 149 11.84 -1.61 -8.19
CA GLY A 149 12.40 -1.67 -9.53
C GLY A 149 11.37 -1.47 -10.64
N ASN A 150 11.79 -1.65 -11.89
CA ASN A 150 10.92 -1.60 -13.07
C ASN A 150 10.13 -2.90 -13.23
N VAL A 151 9.19 -3.14 -12.31
CA VAL A 151 8.38 -4.37 -12.21
C VAL A 151 6.90 -4.07 -12.06
N ASP A 152 6.06 -5.07 -12.34
CA ASP A 152 4.61 -4.96 -12.29
C ASP A 152 4.03 -5.49 -10.97
N GLY A 153 2.84 -5.03 -10.60
CA GLY A 153 2.03 -5.62 -9.54
C GLY A 153 2.56 -5.47 -8.10
N VAL A 154 3.66 -4.75 -7.86
CA VAL A 154 4.20 -4.54 -6.52
C VAL A 154 3.18 -3.85 -5.60
N ARG A 155 3.08 -4.32 -4.35
CA ARG A 155 2.25 -3.71 -3.31
C ARG A 155 3.11 -3.29 -2.11
N VAL A 156 3.16 -1.99 -1.85
CA VAL A 156 3.74 -1.42 -0.61
C VAL A 156 2.61 -0.85 0.22
N ALA A 157 2.39 -1.38 1.43
CA ALA A 157 1.24 -1.00 2.25
C ALA A 157 1.55 -1.02 3.75
N GLY A 158 0.96 -0.10 4.51
CA GLY A 158 1.01 -0.13 5.97
C GLY A 158 2.38 0.22 6.58
N VAL A 159 3.25 0.90 5.84
CA VAL A 159 4.57 1.35 6.29
C VAL A 159 4.59 2.85 6.52
N LEU A 160 5.34 3.29 7.54
CA LEU A 160 5.72 4.68 7.73
C LEU A 160 7.17 4.85 7.26
N LEU A 161 7.43 5.82 6.39
CA LEU A 161 8.78 6.15 5.95
C LEU A 161 9.29 7.34 6.76
N GLN A 162 10.44 7.18 7.40
CA GLN A 162 11.05 8.19 8.24
C GLN A 162 12.46 8.51 7.76
N ALA A 163 12.76 9.80 7.59
CA ALA A 163 14.12 10.25 7.32
C ALA A 163 15.03 9.96 8.52
N GLY A 164 16.24 9.46 8.25
CA GLY A 164 17.30 9.37 9.24
C GLY A 164 18.08 10.68 9.37
N ALA A 165 19.22 10.61 10.06
CA ALA A 165 20.08 11.77 10.28
C ALA A 165 20.85 12.20 9.02
N GLN A 166 21.11 11.26 8.10
CA GLN A 166 21.76 11.56 6.82
C GLN A 166 20.71 11.95 5.79
N ASP A 167 20.98 13.03 5.06
CA ASP A 167 20.11 13.50 3.99
C ASP A 167 19.94 12.42 2.92
N SER A 168 18.69 12.16 2.54
CA SER A 168 18.32 11.20 1.51
C SER A 168 17.51 11.94 0.46
N PRO A 169 17.87 11.86 -0.84
CA PRO A 169 17.17 12.61 -1.90
C PRO A 169 15.71 12.17 -2.05
N SER A 170 15.40 10.97 -1.58
CA SER A 170 14.10 10.31 -1.62
C SER A 170 13.97 9.37 -0.40
N LEU A 171 12.74 9.06 0.01
CA LEU A 171 12.47 8.01 1.00
C LEU A 171 11.84 6.76 0.38
N LEU A 172 11.19 6.93 -0.77
CA LEU A 172 10.63 5.89 -1.61
C LEU A 172 10.99 6.22 -3.06
N GLU A 173 11.60 5.27 -3.74
CA GLU A 173 11.83 5.32 -5.18
C GLU A 173 10.99 4.25 -5.86
N TRP A 174 10.31 4.63 -6.94
CA TRP A 174 9.42 3.75 -7.69
C TRP A 174 9.76 3.79 -9.16
N GLY A 175 10.53 2.79 -9.61
CA GLY A 175 11.09 2.71 -10.94
C GLY A 175 12.07 3.84 -11.24
N ASP A 176 12.56 3.85 -12.48
CA ASP A 176 13.45 4.91 -13.02
C ASP A 176 12.75 5.77 -14.08
N GLY A 177 11.43 5.58 -14.26
CA GLY A 177 10.62 6.26 -15.26
C GLY A 177 10.66 5.64 -16.66
N SER A 178 11.46 4.59 -16.90
CA SER A 178 11.47 3.86 -18.17
C SER A 178 10.37 2.81 -18.28
N HIS A 179 9.75 2.43 -17.16
CA HIS A 179 8.68 1.43 -17.09
C HIS A 179 7.40 2.04 -16.49
N PRO A 180 6.27 2.03 -17.23
CA PRO A 180 5.03 2.63 -16.75
C PRO A 180 4.37 1.86 -15.60
N GLY A 181 4.72 0.57 -15.43
CA GLY A 181 4.11 -0.32 -14.45
C GLY A 181 2.68 -0.74 -14.79
N ASN A 182 2.34 -1.98 -14.47
CA ASN A 182 0.96 -2.49 -14.52
C ASN A 182 0.53 -2.93 -13.11
N PRO A 183 -0.56 -2.38 -12.54
CA PRO A 183 -0.99 -2.70 -11.19
C PRO A 183 -1.58 -4.11 -11.01
N GLN A 184 -1.71 -4.90 -12.09
CA GLN A 184 -2.31 -6.25 -12.19
C GLN A 184 -3.76 -6.35 -11.70
#